data_AF-A0A6B3BJC9-F1
#
_entry.id   AF-A0A6B3BJC9-F1
#
_cell.length_a   1.000
_cell.length_b   1.000
_cell.length_c   1.000
_cell.angle_alpha   90.00
_cell.angle_beta   90.00
_cell.angle_gamma   90.00
#
_symmetry.space_group_name_H-M   'P 1'
#
loop_
_entity.id
_entity.type
_entity.pdbx_description
1 polymer ?
#
loop_
_entity_poly.entity_id
_entity_poly.type
_entity_poly.pdbx_seq_one_letter_code
_entity_poly.pdbx_strand_id
1 'polypeptide(L)' 'MERQVFAALHNGPSNEALAVSLHITPRTAKFHIANLRTKLGGLSRLQLCLLAALEKLEVPAMCLTCTRTLTKAPELARSA' A
#
# COMPACT_ATOMS: atom_id res chain seq x y z
N MET A 1 -4.68 11.39 7.48
CA MET A 1 -4.69 11.60 6.01
C MET A 1 -3.71 10.68 5.27
N GLU A 2 -2.43 10.64 5.63
CA GLU A 2 -1.40 9.90 4.86
C GLU A 2 -1.70 8.41 4.65
N ARG A 3 -2.30 7.69 5.61
CA ARG A 3 -2.74 6.30 5.42
C ARG A 3 -3.78 6.13 4.31
N GLN A 4 -4.74 7.05 4.21
CA GLN A 4 -5.77 7.01 3.16
C GLN A 4 -5.15 7.29 1.79
N VAL A 5 -4.22 8.26 1.72
CA VAL A 5 -3.44 8.54 0.52
C VAL A 5 -2.63 7.32 0.11
N PHE A 6 -1.93 6.67 1.05
CA PHE A 6 -1.16 5.47 0.79
C PHE A 6 -2.03 4.33 0.24
N ALA A 7 -3.13 4.00 0.92
CA ALA A 7 -4.05 2.95 0.48
C ALA A 7 -4.61 3.21 -0.93
N ALA A 8 -4.88 4.47 -1.27
CA ALA A 8 -5.40 4.85 -2.59
C ALA A 8 -4.34 4.80 -3.73
N LEU A 9 -3.05 4.63 -3.43
CA LEU A 9 -2.00 4.55 -4.46
C LEU A 9 -1.87 3.18 -5.13
N HIS A 10 -2.59 2.15 -4.65
CA HIS A 10 -2.44 0.76 -5.12
C HIS A 10 -2.66 0.55 -6.63
N ASN A 11 -3.40 1.43 -7.31
CA ASN A 11 -3.64 1.37 -8.76
C ASN A 11 -2.79 2.37 -9.56
N GLY A 12 -1.81 3.03 -8.93
CA GLY A 12 -0.94 4.02 -9.56
C GLY A 12 -1.66 5.25 -10.11
N PRO A 13 -2.56 5.90 -9.36
CA PRO A 13 -3.35 7.01 -9.89
C PRO A 13 -2.47 8.25 -10.13
N SER A 14 -2.94 9.21 -10.95
CA SER A 14 -2.38 10.56 -11.01
C SER A 14 -2.70 11.36 -9.73
N ASN A 15 -2.12 12.55 -9.55
CA ASN A 15 -2.47 13.40 -8.39
C ASN A 15 -3.90 13.91 -8.47
N GLU A 16 -4.38 14.12 -9.68
CA GLU A 16 -5.71 14.60 -10.05
C GLU A 16 -6.74 13.51 -9.75
N ALA A 17 -6.49 12.28 -10.20
CA ALA A 17 -7.36 11.15 -9.91
C ALA A 17 -7.42 10.84 -8.40
N LEU A 18 -6.28 10.91 -7.72
CA LEU A 18 -6.20 10.74 -6.26
C LEU A 18 -6.91 11.87 -5.50
N ALA A 19 -6.82 13.10 -6.00
CA ALA A 19 -7.48 14.26 -5.42
C ALA A 19 -9.01 14.13 -5.52
N VAL A 20 -9.51 13.69 -6.67
CA VAL A 20 -10.94 13.41 -6.89
C VAL A 20 -11.42 12.31 -5.94
N SER A 21 -10.70 11.19 -5.85
CA SER A 21 -11.15 10.06 -5.00
C SER A 21 -11.16 10.39 -3.51
N LEU A 22 -10.24 11.24 -3.06
CA LEU A 22 -10.12 11.62 -1.65
C LEU A 22 -10.77 12.97 -1.30
N HIS A 23 -11.45 13.62 -2.25
CA HIS A 23 -12.09 14.93 -2.08
C HIS A 23 -11.13 16.01 -1.53
N ILE A 24 -9.92 16.06 -2.08
CA ILE A 24 -8.89 17.06 -1.75
C ILE A 24 -8.41 17.79 -3.01
N THR A 25 -7.56 18.81 -2.85
CA THR A 25 -6.93 19.45 -4.01
C THR A 25 -5.75 18.61 -4.55
N PRO A 26 -5.42 18.70 -5.85
CA PRO A 26 -4.21 18.08 -6.41
C PRO A 26 -2.92 18.51 -5.70
N ARG A 27 -2.88 19.76 -5.22
CA ARG A 27 -1.76 20.29 -4.42
C ARG A 27 -1.64 19.56 -3.08
N THR A 28 -2.76 19.33 -2.39
CA THR A 28 -2.81 18.57 -1.14
C THR A 28 -2.42 17.11 -1.35
N ALA A 29 -2.87 16.50 -2.45
CA ALA A 29 -2.44 15.14 -2.83
C ALA A 29 -0.91 15.08 -3.03
N LYS A 30 -0.35 16.02 -3.81
CA LYS A 30 1.10 16.13 -4.03
C LYS A 30 1.87 16.29 -2.71
N PHE A 31 1.37 17.13 -1.80
CA PHE A 31 1.96 17.34 -0.48
C PHE A 31 2.00 16.04 0.34
N HIS A 32 0.90 15.31 0.44
CA HIS A 32 0.86 14.06 1.18
C HIS A 32 1.73 12.97 0.57
N ILE A 33 1.80 12.87 -0.76
CA ILE A 33 2.69 11.93 -1.45
C ILE A 33 4.16 12.26 -1.17
N ALA A 34 4.54 13.54 -1.21
CA ALA A 34 5.90 13.95 -0.86
C ALA A 34 6.26 13.58 0.59
N ASN A 35 5.35 13.84 1.54
CA ASN A 35 5.55 13.44 2.93
C ASN A 35 5.66 11.93 3.12
N LEU A 36 4.80 11.13 2.45
CA LEU A 36 4.87 9.67 2.49
C LEU A 36 6.23 9.16 2.00
N ARG A 37 6.72 9.71 0.89
CA ARG A 37 8.04 9.37 0.35
C ARG A 37 9.14 9.66 1.36
N THR A 38 9.12 10.85 1.98
CA THR A 38 10.10 11.21 3.03
C THR A 38 10.04 10.26 4.21
N LYS A 39 8.83 9.95 4.71
CA LYS A 39 8.62 9.06 5.86
C LYS A 39 9.06 7.62 5.60
N LEU A 40 9.02 7.17 4.35
CA LEU A 40 9.37 5.82 3.95
C LEU A 40 10.80 5.72 3.37
N GLY A 41 11.68 6.68 3.67
CA GLY A 41 13.08 6.61 3.29
C GLY A 41 13.38 7.07 1.86
N GLY A 42 12.57 7.97 1.31
CA GLY A 42 12.83 8.61 0.03
C GLY A 42 12.35 7.82 -1.20
N LEU A 43 11.46 6.85 -1.03
CA LEU A 43 10.93 6.03 -2.12
C LEU A 43 10.45 6.89 -3.30
N SER A 44 10.64 6.38 -4.52
CA SER A 44 10.00 6.92 -5.71
C SER A 44 8.47 6.73 -5.64
N ARG A 45 7.72 7.47 -6.46
CA ARG A 45 6.25 7.29 -6.57
C ARG A 45 5.92 5.85 -6.97
N LEU A 46 6.66 5.28 -7.92
CA LEU A 46 6.43 3.91 -8.40
C LEU A 46 6.63 2.89 -7.26
N GLN A 47 7.70 3.01 -6.49
CA GLN A 47 7.94 2.16 -5.32
C GLN A 47 6.84 2.31 -4.26
N LEU A 48 6.34 3.53 -4.05
CA LEU A 48 5.24 3.79 -3.12
C LEU A 48 3.93 3.13 -3.59
N CYS A 49 3.60 3.24 -4.88
CA CYS A 49 2.44 2.57 -5.46
C CYS A 49 2.55 1.05 -5.40
N LEU A 50 3.75 0.50 -5.67
CA LEU A 50 4.00 -0.95 -5.55
C LEU A 50 3.78 -1.41 -4.12
N LEU A 51 4.28 -0.69 -3.12
CA LEU A 51 4.09 -1.03 -1.72
C LEU A 51 2.61 -1.01 -1.32
N ALA A 52 1.85 -0.01 -1.79
CA ALA A 52 0.40 0.06 -1.58
C ALA A 52 -0.35 -1.08 -2.29
N ALA A 53 0.09 -1.51 -3.46
CA ALA A 53 -0.47 -2.66 -4.15
C ALA A 53 -0.21 -3.94 -3.36
N LEU A 54 1.03 -4.17 -2.90
CA LEU A 54 1.39 -5.34 -2.09
C LEU A 54 0.59 -5.41 -0.79
N GLU A 55 0.40 -4.28 -0.13
CA GLU A 55 -0.41 -4.18 1.09
C GLU A 55 -1.88 -4.54 0.82
N LYS A 56 -2.46 -4.02 -0.27
CA LYS A 56 -3.84 -4.36 -0.68
C LYS A 56 -4.02 -5.84 -1.04
N LEU A 57 -2.98 -6.48 -1.58
CA LEU A 57 -2.99 -7.91 -1.87
C LEU A 57 -2.80 -8.78 -0.61
N GLU A 58 -2.73 -8.17 0.58
CA GLU A 58 -2.45 -8.83 1.86
C GLU A 58 -1.23 -9.75 1.78
N VAL A 59 -0.26 -9.44 0.91
CA VAL A 59 0.90 -10.31 0.69
C VAL A 59 1.65 -10.37 2.00
N PRO A 60 1.65 -11.51 2.70
CA PRO A 60 2.27 -11.56 4.00
C PRO A 60 3.77 -11.46 3.78
N ALA A 61 4.42 -10.57 4.55
CA ALA A 61 5.87 -10.59 4.73
C ALA A 61 6.24 -11.86 5.51
N MET A 62 6.17 -13.01 4.84
CA MET A 62 6.59 -14.30 5.38
C MET A 62 7.53 -14.97 4.37
N CYS A 63 8.55 -15.63 4.91
CA CYS A 63 9.47 -16.45 4.13
C CYS A 63 8.67 -17.40 3.22
N LEU A 64 9.07 -17.55 1.95
CA LEU A 64 8.40 -18.43 0.98
C LEU A 64 8.19 -19.87 1.52
N THR A 65 9.03 -20.29 2.46
CA THR A 65 8.94 -21.58 3.16
C THR A 65 7.67 -21.69 4.02
N CYS A 66 7.25 -20.61 4.69
CA CYS A 66 6.07 -20.63 5.58
C CYS A 66 4.74 -20.58 4.82
N THR A 67 4.68 -19.89 3.67
CA THR A 67 3.45 -19.78 2.85
C THR A 67 2.99 -21.13 2.28
N ARG A 68 3.93 -22.03 1.94
CA ARG A 68 3.60 -23.38 1.45
C ARG A 68 2.99 -24.27 2.52
N THR A 69 3.34 -24.06 3.78
CA THR A 69 2.86 -24.88 4.88
C THR A 69 1.43 -24.49 5.27
N LEU A 70 1.10 -23.20 5.28
CA LEU A 70 -0.24 -22.70 5.63
C LEU A 70 -1.28 -22.99 4.54
N THR A 71 -0.91 -22.91 3.26
CA THR A 71 -1.83 -23.19 2.14
C THR A 71 -2.20 -24.67 2.00
N LYS A 72 -1.41 -25.60 2.56
CA LYS A 72 -1.66 -27.04 2.54
C LYS A 72 -2.39 -27.57 3.79
N ALA A 73 -2.50 -26.78 4.85
CA ALA A 73 -3.10 -27.20 6.11
C ALA A 73 -4.03 -26.11 6.67
N PRO A 74 -5.28 -26.02 6.18
CA PRO A 74 -6.24 -25.01 6.67
C PRO A 74 -6.62 -25.22 8.14
N GLU A 75 -6.33 -26.38 8.72
CA GLU A 75 -6.67 -26.72 10.10
C GLU A 75 -5.76 -26.05 11.15
N LEU A 76 -4.56 -25.61 10.76
CA LEU A 76 -3.65 -24.87 11.65
C LEU A 76 -3.95 -23.36 11.73
N ALA A 77 -4.81 -22.82 10.87
CA ALA A 77 -5.16 -21.39 10.86
C ALA A 77 -6.31 -21.03 11.81
N ARG A 78 -6.92 -22.01 12.50
CA ARG A 78 -8.10 -21.82 13.37
C ARG A 78 -7.84 -21.97 14.86
N SER A 79 -6.58 -21.99 15.29
CA SER A 79 -6.21 -22.01 16.71
C SER A 79 -5.31 -20.84 17.07
N ALA A 80 -5.89 -19.62 17.03
CA ALA A 80 -5.53 -18.45 17.84
C ALA A 80 -6.61 -17.38 17.66
#